data_AF-A0A349LH76-F1
#
_entry.id   AF-A0A349LH76-F1
#
_cell.length_a   1.000
_cell.length_b   1.000
_cell.length_c   1.000
_cell.angle_alpha   90.00
_cell.angle_beta   90.00
_cell.angle_gamma   90.00
#
_symmetry.space_group_name_H-M   'P 1'
#
loop_
_entity.id
_entity.type
_entity.pdbx_description
1 polymer ?
#
loop_
_entity_poly.entity_id
_entity_poly.type
_entity_poly.pdbx_seq_one_letter_code
_entity_poly.pdbx_strand_id
1 'polypeptide(L)'
;MNSPSSGSSTNSDLKERWDSYLANNPRARIRDVAKVLGVTELELLETDLGSGVTRLSCDFEPFLHGLKSLGRVMALTRNDACVIETYGNFDGIKIFDHAAQVVSPGVDLRIFPTHWAHAYAVVRDGGGRVIHSIQIFDSDGSATHKVYIPKGGDRASWEKFLDSRKHDDQETRTVVSNHEQVSAKEKPDGDIDEKALLADWAELKDTHDFHFLLRKHQVTRTQALRLAEGQFTRRVTS
;
A
#
# COMPACT_ATOMS: atom_id res chain seq x y z
N MET A 1 -17.37 -38.14 -7.03
CA MET A 1 -16.14 -37.45 -6.55
C MET A 1 -16.57 -36.05 -6.19
N ASN A 2 -16.72 -35.79 -4.89
CA ASN A 2 -17.26 -34.53 -4.39
C ASN A 2 -16.16 -33.46 -4.45
N SER A 3 -16.45 -32.36 -5.16
CA SER A 3 -15.69 -31.12 -5.08
C SER A 3 -15.76 -30.57 -3.65
N PRO A 4 -14.67 -30.02 -3.08
CA PRO A 4 -14.76 -29.33 -1.81
C PRO A 4 -15.50 -28.00 -2.05
N SER A 5 -16.62 -27.83 -1.37
CA SER A 5 -17.33 -26.55 -1.26
C SER A 5 -16.41 -25.52 -0.59
N SER A 6 -16.25 -24.36 -1.21
CA SER A 6 -15.63 -23.17 -0.61
C SER A 6 -16.49 -22.71 0.57
N GLY A 7 -16.11 -23.12 1.78
CA GLY A 7 -16.77 -22.72 3.01
C GLY A 7 -16.60 -21.22 3.22
N SER A 8 -17.69 -20.47 3.12
CA SER A 8 -17.79 -19.10 3.61
C SER A 8 -17.65 -19.11 5.13
N SER A 9 -16.43 -18.91 5.64
CA SER A 9 -16.21 -18.66 7.06
C SER A 9 -16.97 -17.40 7.47
N THR A 10 -17.79 -17.48 8.52
CA THR A 10 -18.54 -16.33 9.03
C THR A 10 -17.61 -15.29 9.67
N ASN A 11 -18.05 -14.03 9.77
CA ASN A 11 -17.21 -12.94 10.31
C ASN A 11 -16.75 -13.15 11.76
N SER A 12 -17.60 -13.78 12.59
CA SER A 12 -17.22 -14.18 13.96
C SER A 12 -16.10 -15.21 13.93
N ASP A 13 -16.13 -16.15 12.97
CA ASP A 13 -15.06 -17.14 12.78
C ASP A 13 -13.74 -16.48 12.40
N LEU A 14 -13.73 -15.46 11.53
CA LEU A 14 -12.49 -14.76 11.19
C LEU A 14 -11.90 -14.00 12.38
N LYS A 15 -12.73 -13.32 13.18
CA LYS A 15 -12.29 -12.62 14.39
C LYS A 15 -11.76 -13.59 15.45
N GLU A 16 -12.46 -14.71 15.68
CA GLU A 16 -12.02 -15.75 16.61
C GLU A 16 -10.68 -16.38 16.18
N ARG A 17 -10.50 -16.64 14.88
CA ARG A 17 -9.23 -17.12 14.30
C ARG A 17 -8.11 -16.11 14.46
N TRP A 18 -8.40 -14.81 14.27
CA TRP A 18 -7.45 -13.72 14.48
C TRP A 18 -7.00 -13.64 15.94
N ASP A 19 -7.94 -13.62 16.88
CA ASP A 19 -7.65 -13.51 18.31
C ASP A 19 -6.90 -14.74 18.83
N SER A 20 -7.30 -15.93 18.39
CA SER A 20 -6.60 -17.18 18.70
C SER A 20 -5.17 -17.19 18.17
N TYR A 21 -4.94 -16.63 16.98
CA TYR A 21 -3.60 -16.51 16.42
C TYR A 21 -2.73 -15.54 17.24
N LEU A 22 -3.28 -14.37 17.59
CA LEU A 22 -2.57 -13.36 18.40
C LEU A 22 -2.24 -13.85 19.80
N ALA A 23 -3.13 -14.61 20.44
CA ALA A 23 -2.89 -15.18 21.76
C ALA A 23 -1.64 -16.07 21.79
N ASN A 24 -1.43 -16.82 20.70
CA ASN A 24 -0.26 -17.69 20.52
C ASN A 24 0.96 -16.96 19.93
N ASN A 25 0.74 -15.83 19.26
CA ASN A 25 1.79 -15.06 18.57
C ASN A 25 1.64 -13.54 18.83
N PRO A 26 1.89 -13.04 20.05
CA PRO A 26 1.58 -11.64 20.42
C PRO A 26 2.34 -10.57 19.63
N ARG A 27 3.41 -10.96 18.92
CA ARG A 27 4.23 -10.07 18.09
C ARG A 27 3.99 -10.24 16.58
N ALA A 28 3.05 -11.08 16.18
CA ALA A 28 2.75 -11.31 14.78
C ALA A 28 2.25 -10.02 14.10
N ARG A 29 2.73 -9.76 12.89
CA ARG A 29 2.26 -8.63 12.09
C ARG A 29 0.99 -9.06 11.37
N ILE A 30 -0.01 -8.18 11.35
CA ILE A 30 -1.32 -8.44 10.70
C ILE A 30 -1.20 -8.98 9.26
N ARG A 31 -0.21 -8.51 8.47
CA ARG A 31 0.04 -9.03 7.11
C ARG A 31 0.39 -10.52 7.10
N ASP A 32 1.28 -10.95 7.99
CA ASP A 32 1.74 -12.34 8.00
C ASP A 32 0.60 -13.25 8.40
N VAL A 33 -0.24 -12.79 9.34
CA VAL A 33 -1.42 -13.53 9.78
C VAL A 33 -2.51 -13.55 8.71
N ALA A 34 -2.74 -12.44 8.02
CA ALA A 34 -3.66 -12.38 6.88
C ALA A 34 -3.30 -13.43 5.81
N LYS A 35 -2.01 -13.55 5.48
CA LYS A 35 -1.50 -14.61 4.59
C LYS A 35 -1.79 -16.02 5.12
N VAL A 36 -1.54 -16.27 6.40
CA VAL A 36 -1.80 -17.58 7.04
C VAL A 36 -3.30 -17.91 7.05
N LEU A 37 -4.16 -16.91 7.26
CA LEU A 37 -5.60 -17.09 7.34
C LEU A 37 -6.29 -17.10 5.96
N GLY A 38 -5.56 -16.80 4.88
CA GLY A 38 -6.08 -16.77 3.52
C GLY A 38 -6.98 -15.58 3.23
N VAL A 39 -6.74 -14.44 3.89
CA VAL A 39 -7.50 -13.19 3.73
C VAL A 39 -6.56 -12.01 3.46
N THR A 40 -7.12 -10.86 3.09
CA THR A 40 -6.37 -9.62 2.91
C THR A 40 -6.08 -8.93 4.24
N GLU A 41 -5.14 -7.99 4.24
CA GLU A 41 -4.81 -7.21 5.43
C GLU A 41 -5.99 -6.32 5.85
N LEU A 42 -6.74 -5.80 4.88
CA LEU A 42 -7.95 -5.01 5.12
C LEU A 42 -9.06 -5.85 5.76
N GLU A 43 -9.40 -7.01 5.21
CA GLU A 43 -10.44 -7.88 5.76
C GLU A 43 -10.14 -8.26 7.22
N LEU A 44 -8.88 -8.58 7.51
CA LEU A 44 -8.44 -8.88 8.87
C LEU A 44 -8.49 -7.64 9.77
N LEU A 45 -8.10 -6.46 9.27
CA LEU A 45 -8.17 -5.20 10.03
C LEU A 45 -9.61 -4.86 10.41
N GLU A 46 -10.54 -5.00 9.47
CA GLU A 46 -11.94 -4.67 9.71
C GLU A 46 -12.55 -5.55 10.80
N THR A 47 -12.00 -6.74 11.12
CA THR A 47 -12.51 -7.56 12.25
C THR A 47 -12.57 -6.79 13.57
N ASP A 48 -11.76 -5.73 13.70
CA ASP A 48 -11.73 -4.81 14.83
C ASP A 48 -12.48 -3.48 14.57
N LEU A 49 -13.28 -3.35 13.51
CA LEU A 49 -14.06 -2.14 13.21
C LEU A 49 -15.04 -1.84 14.36
N GLY A 50 -14.99 -0.60 14.86
CA GLY A 50 -15.69 -0.18 16.07
C GLY A 50 -14.96 -0.52 17.38
N SER A 51 -13.91 -1.35 17.34
CA SER A 51 -13.07 -1.74 18.48
C SER A 51 -11.60 -1.39 18.24
N GLY A 52 -11.30 -0.09 18.31
CA GLY A 52 -9.95 0.44 18.03
C GLY A 52 -9.64 0.62 16.55
N VAL A 53 -10.50 0.19 15.63
CA VAL A 53 -10.45 0.56 14.21
C VAL A 53 -11.65 1.44 13.86
N THR A 54 -11.40 2.55 13.16
CA THR A 54 -12.42 3.50 12.69
C THR A 54 -12.22 3.74 11.20
N ARG A 55 -13.28 3.55 10.41
CA ARG A 55 -13.25 3.85 8.97
C ARG A 55 -13.20 5.35 8.73
N LEU A 56 -12.40 5.75 7.75
CA LEU A 56 -12.27 7.14 7.31
C LEU A 56 -12.78 7.29 5.87
N SER A 57 -13.30 8.47 5.53
CA SER A 57 -13.49 8.86 4.14
C SER A 57 -12.12 8.97 3.47
N CYS A 58 -12.02 8.39 2.27
CA CYS A 58 -10.79 8.33 1.49
C CYS A 58 -10.86 9.25 0.26
N ASP A 59 -11.55 10.38 0.40
CA ASP A 59 -11.57 11.43 -0.63
C ASP A 59 -10.14 11.96 -0.80
N PHE A 60 -9.49 11.56 -1.90
CA PHE A 60 -8.03 11.58 -2.01
C PHE A 60 -7.37 12.91 -1.65
N GLU A 61 -7.79 14.00 -2.30
CA GLU A 61 -7.20 15.33 -2.10
C GLU A 61 -7.44 15.88 -0.67
N PRO A 62 -8.70 15.93 -0.17
CA PRO A 62 -8.94 16.31 1.23
C PRO A 62 -8.22 15.41 2.24
N PHE A 63 -8.11 14.11 1.96
CA PHE A 63 -7.46 13.15 2.83
C PHE A 63 -5.95 13.42 2.89
N LEU A 64 -5.28 13.52 1.74
CA LEU A 64 -3.84 13.79 1.66
C LEU A 64 -3.47 15.12 2.31
N HIS A 65 -4.25 16.18 2.06
CA HIS A 65 -4.05 17.47 2.74
C HIS A 65 -4.33 17.39 4.25
N GLY A 66 -5.28 16.55 4.67
CA GLY A 66 -5.55 16.29 6.08
C GLY A 66 -4.34 15.67 6.81
N LEU A 67 -3.57 14.79 6.15
CA LEU A 67 -2.39 14.18 6.78
C LEU A 67 -1.35 15.23 7.21
N LYS A 68 -1.31 16.40 6.57
CA LYS A 68 -0.45 17.51 6.97
C LYS A 68 -0.72 17.99 8.40
N SER A 69 -1.98 17.96 8.85
CA SER A 69 -2.33 18.45 10.19
C SER A 69 -1.78 17.57 11.31
N LEU A 70 -1.39 16.33 11.02
CA LEU A 70 -0.81 15.41 12.00
C LEU A 70 0.61 15.79 12.43
N GLY A 71 1.23 16.78 11.76
CA GLY A 71 2.59 17.21 12.04
C GLY A 71 3.63 16.13 11.70
N ARG A 72 4.61 15.94 12.58
CA ARG A 72 5.69 14.97 12.37
C ARG A 72 5.20 13.56 12.64
N VAL A 73 5.29 12.70 11.63
CA VAL A 73 4.82 11.32 11.63
C VAL A 73 5.93 10.35 11.22
N MET A 74 5.68 9.06 11.39
CA MET A 74 6.44 8.00 10.71
C MET A 74 5.61 7.48 9.53
N ALA A 75 6.13 7.59 8.32
CA ALA A 75 5.52 7.10 7.09
C ALA A 75 6.13 5.73 6.73
N LEU A 76 5.27 4.75 6.47
CA LEU A 76 5.64 3.37 6.14
C LEU A 76 5.02 2.96 4.80
N THR A 77 5.90 2.59 3.86
CA THR A 77 5.53 1.94 2.59
C THR A 77 6.32 0.65 2.46
N ARG A 78 5.72 -0.38 1.86
CA ARG A 78 6.38 -1.68 1.72
C ARG A 78 5.90 -2.46 0.50
N ASN A 79 6.67 -3.48 0.15
CA ASN A 79 6.25 -4.61 -0.68
C ASN A 79 6.65 -5.91 0.04
N ASP A 80 6.61 -7.07 -0.64
CA ASP A 80 6.98 -8.34 -0.02
C ASP A 80 8.48 -8.46 0.34
N ALA A 81 9.34 -7.69 -0.31
CA ALA A 81 10.80 -7.79 -0.15
C ALA A 81 11.40 -6.68 0.72
N CYS A 82 10.73 -5.53 0.86
CA CYS A 82 11.29 -4.36 1.51
C CYS A 82 10.23 -3.57 2.29
N VAL A 83 10.63 -3.05 3.45
CA VAL A 83 9.86 -2.11 4.27
C VAL A 83 10.68 -0.84 4.43
N ILE A 84 10.07 0.29 4.10
CA ILE A 84 10.68 1.61 4.26
C ILE A 84 9.89 2.35 5.34
N GLU A 85 10.58 2.72 6.42
CA GLU A 85 10.06 3.56 7.50
C GLU A 85 10.86 4.86 7.55
N THR A 86 10.18 5.99 7.43
CA THR A 86 10.81 7.32 7.41
C THR A 86 10.03 8.30 8.27
N TYR A 87 10.68 9.36 8.74
CA TYR A 87 10.05 10.33 9.64
C TYR A 87 10.09 11.73 9.05
N GLY A 88 8.95 12.41 9.02
CA GLY A 88 8.83 13.77 8.50
C GLY A 88 7.38 14.26 8.55
N ASN A 89 7.05 15.27 7.76
CA ASN A 89 5.70 15.86 7.69
C ASN A 89 5.09 15.62 6.30
N PHE A 90 3.77 15.66 6.19
CA PHE A 90 3.09 15.69 4.88
C PHE A 90 3.07 17.11 4.30
N ASP A 91 4.24 17.61 3.89
CA ASP A 91 4.43 18.93 3.27
C ASP A 91 4.79 18.85 1.78
N GLY A 92 4.72 19.98 1.07
CA GLY A 92 5.10 20.04 -0.35
C GLY A 92 4.18 19.20 -1.26
N ILE A 93 2.91 19.05 -0.88
CA ILE A 93 1.90 18.28 -1.62
C ILE A 93 1.67 18.93 -2.99
N LYS A 94 1.75 18.14 -4.05
CA LYS A 94 1.29 18.49 -5.41
C LYS A 94 0.44 17.36 -5.95
N ILE A 95 -0.69 17.70 -6.55
CA ILE A 95 -1.64 16.75 -7.13
C ILE A 95 -1.70 17.01 -8.64
N PHE A 96 -1.71 15.94 -9.41
CA PHE A 96 -1.79 15.89 -10.87
C PHE A 96 -2.93 14.93 -11.26
N ASP A 97 -3.29 14.88 -12.55
CA ASP A 97 -4.44 14.11 -13.05
C ASP A 97 -4.42 12.62 -12.67
N HIS A 98 -3.24 11.98 -12.67
CA HIS A 98 -3.08 10.55 -12.42
C HIS A 98 -2.07 10.21 -11.32
N ALA A 99 -1.56 11.23 -10.63
CA ALA A 99 -0.51 11.07 -9.63
C ALA A 99 -0.56 12.20 -8.62
N ALA A 100 0.05 11.98 -7.46
CA ALA A 100 0.37 13.03 -6.51
C ALA A 100 1.77 12.80 -5.95
N GLN A 101 2.34 13.85 -5.37
CA GLN A 101 3.61 13.77 -4.69
C GLN A 101 3.59 14.55 -3.39
N VAL A 102 4.35 14.06 -2.42
CA VAL A 102 4.73 14.76 -1.19
C VAL A 102 6.22 14.92 -1.27
N VAL A 103 6.75 16.14 -1.21
CA VAL A 103 8.19 16.37 -1.29
C VAL A 103 8.60 17.20 -0.09
N SER A 104 9.12 16.53 0.93
CA SER A 104 9.57 17.14 2.17
C SER A 104 10.72 16.35 2.79
N PRO A 105 11.55 16.97 3.66
CA PRO A 105 12.57 16.24 4.39
C PRO A 105 11.97 15.07 5.18
N GLY A 106 12.42 13.86 4.84
CA GLY A 106 12.01 12.63 5.52
C GLY A 106 10.68 12.02 5.07
N VAL A 107 9.83 12.73 4.30
CA VAL A 107 8.68 12.14 3.61
C VAL A 107 8.69 12.63 2.15
N ASP A 108 9.18 11.76 1.27
CA ASP A 108 9.17 11.94 -0.19
C ASP A 108 8.40 10.78 -0.82
N LEU A 109 7.20 11.09 -1.35
CA LEU A 109 6.26 10.09 -1.85
C LEU A 109 5.89 10.38 -3.30
N ARG A 110 5.72 9.32 -4.07
CA ARG A 110 4.95 9.29 -5.32
C ARG A 110 3.73 8.43 -5.07
N ILE A 111 2.55 9.02 -5.27
CA ILE A 111 1.27 8.44 -4.90
C ILE A 111 0.45 8.32 -6.16
N PHE A 112 -0.15 7.15 -6.36
CA PHE A 112 -1.11 6.91 -7.44
C PHE A 112 -2.50 6.86 -6.79
N PRO A 113 -3.32 7.93 -6.92
CA PRO A 113 -4.56 8.10 -6.16
C PRO A 113 -5.55 6.94 -6.28
N THR A 114 -5.57 6.29 -7.44
CA THR A 114 -6.45 5.14 -7.73
C THR A 114 -6.22 3.94 -6.80
N HIS A 115 -5.05 3.83 -6.18
CA HIS A 115 -4.69 2.76 -5.26
C HIS A 115 -4.92 3.11 -3.78
N TRP A 116 -5.47 4.29 -3.49
CA TRP A 116 -5.87 4.69 -2.13
C TRP A 116 -7.39 4.58 -2.02
N ALA A 117 -7.89 3.35 -2.02
CA ALA A 117 -9.32 3.06 -2.06
C ALA A 117 -9.98 3.12 -0.68
N HIS A 118 -9.27 2.70 0.37
CA HIS A 118 -9.81 2.64 1.73
C HIS A 118 -8.82 3.20 2.76
N ALA A 119 -9.34 3.86 3.78
CA ALA A 119 -8.54 4.42 4.86
C ALA A 119 -9.16 4.14 6.24
N TYR A 120 -8.30 3.86 7.21
CA TYR A 120 -8.70 3.53 8.58
C TYR A 120 -7.78 4.21 9.58
N ALA A 121 -8.37 4.75 10.65
CA ALA A 121 -7.65 5.06 11.87
C ALA A 121 -7.62 3.83 12.76
N VAL A 122 -6.44 3.55 13.32
CA VAL A 122 -6.19 2.36 14.12
C VAL A 122 -5.50 2.78 15.40
N VAL A 123 -6.11 2.40 16.53
CA VAL A 123 -5.62 2.57 17.89
C VAL A 123 -5.44 1.19 18.50
N ARG A 124 -4.20 0.82 18.82
CA ARG A 124 -3.89 -0.50 19.39
C ARG A 124 -2.85 -0.39 20.49
N ASP A 125 -2.93 -1.28 21.47
CA ASP A 125 -1.87 -1.47 22.44
C ASP A 125 -0.71 -2.24 21.80
N GLY A 126 0.48 -1.64 21.82
CA GLY A 126 1.70 -2.23 21.28
C GLY A 126 2.85 -2.11 22.27
N GLY A 127 3.10 -3.17 23.05
CA GLY A 127 4.24 -3.22 23.98
C GLY A 127 4.12 -2.24 25.15
N GLY A 128 2.91 -2.13 25.73
CA GLY A 128 2.64 -1.26 26.89
C GLY A 128 2.44 0.22 26.55
N ARG A 129 2.26 0.56 25.26
CA ARG A 129 1.87 1.90 24.82
C ARG A 129 0.73 1.83 23.80
N VAL A 130 -0.13 2.85 23.81
CA VAL A 130 -1.14 3.06 22.77
C VAL A 130 -0.46 3.60 21.51
N ILE A 131 -0.66 2.92 20.39
CA ILE A 131 -0.15 3.30 19.07
C ILE A 131 -1.32 3.79 18.23
N HIS A 132 -1.14 4.97 17.62
CA HIS A 132 -2.11 5.56 16.69
C HIS A 132 -1.52 5.50 15.28
N SER A 133 -2.32 5.04 14.33
CA SER A 133 -1.93 5.01 12.93
C SER A 133 -3.10 5.24 11.98
N ILE A 134 -2.83 5.90 10.86
CA ILE A 134 -3.69 5.88 9.68
C ILE A 134 -3.16 4.80 8.74
N GLN A 135 -4.03 3.92 8.27
CA GLN A 135 -3.67 2.81 7.38
C GLN A 135 -4.53 2.89 6.12
N ILE A 136 -3.86 2.87 4.97
CA ILE A 136 -4.46 3.07 3.66
C ILE A 136 -4.28 1.79 2.85
N PHE A 137 -5.34 1.39 2.16
CA PHE A 137 -5.45 0.13 1.43
C PHE A 137 -5.95 0.37 0.01
N ASP A 138 -5.51 -0.50 -0.89
CA ASP A 138 -6.02 -0.59 -2.25
C ASP A 138 -7.38 -1.31 -2.28
N SER A 139 -8.07 -1.30 -3.41
CA SER A 139 -9.38 -1.96 -3.57
C SER A 139 -9.30 -3.47 -3.40
N ASP A 140 -8.13 -4.08 -3.60
CA ASP A 140 -7.86 -5.49 -3.34
C ASP A 140 -7.57 -5.82 -1.87
N GLY A 141 -7.64 -4.83 -0.97
CA GLY A 141 -7.39 -5.00 0.47
C GLY A 141 -5.91 -5.09 0.86
N SER A 142 -4.98 -4.89 -0.08
CA SER A 142 -3.55 -4.77 0.21
C SER A 142 -3.21 -3.41 0.82
N ALA A 143 -2.31 -3.38 1.81
CA ALA A 143 -1.87 -2.13 2.42
C ALA A 143 -0.93 -1.36 1.47
N THR A 144 -1.29 -0.11 1.14
CA THR A 144 -0.48 0.76 0.27
C THR A 144 0.41 1.70 1.06
N HIS A 145 -0.11 2.29 2.13
CA HIS A 145 0.64 3.24 2.96
C HIS A 145 0.15 3.28 4.40
N LYS A 146 1.04 3.55 5.36
CA LYS A 146 0.68 3.75 6.76
C LYS A 146 1.38 4.97 7.34
N VAL A 147 0.66 5.71 8.17
CA VAL A 147 1.14 6.90 8.88
C VAL A 147 0.99 6.67 10.37
N TYR A 148 2.09 6.58 11.10
CA TYR A 148 2.10 6.38 12.55
C TYR A 148 2.37 7.69 13.26
N ILE A 149 1.61 7.93 14.34
CA ILE A 149 1.85 9.05 15.24
C ILE A 149 2.98 8.65 16.21
N PRO A 150 4.09 9.40 16.25
CA PRO A 150 5.20 9.09 17.14
C PRO A 150 4.81 9.33 18.60
N LYS A 151 5.62 8.80 19.52
CA LYS A 151 5.46 9.09 20.96
C LYS A 151 5.52 10.61 21.20
N GLY A 152 4.51 11.14 21.88
CA GLY A 152 4.40 12.58 22.12
C GLY A 152 3.88 13.39 20.93
N GLY A 153 3.35 12.74 19.89
CA GLY A 153 2.67 13.43 18.79
C GLY A 153 1.42 14.20 19.27
N ASP A 154 1.00 15.18 18.47
CA ASP A 154 -0.11 16.07 18.83
C ASP A 154 -1.46 15.33 18.80
N ARG A 155 -1.97 15.06 20.00
CA ARG A 155 -3.23 14.36 20.20
C ARG A 155 -4.44 15.16 19.73
N ALA A 156 -4.42 16.49 19.90
CA ALA A 156 -5.52 17.35 19.47
C ALA A 156 -5.63 17.38 17.94
N SER A 157 -4.48 17.43 17.26
CA SER A 157 -4.44 17.35 15.79
C SER A 157 -4.90 15.99 15.27
N TRP A 158 -4.57 14.90 15.97
CA TRP A 158 -5.11 13.57 15.65
C TRP A 158 -6.64 13.53 15.79
N GLU A 159 -7.19 13.99 16.92
CA GLU A 159 -8.65 13.98 17.16
C GLU A 159 -9.39 14.81 16.13
N LYS A 160 -8.90 16.01 15.84
CA LYS A 160 -9.47 16.87 14.80
C LYS A 160 -9.41 16.23 13.41
N PHE A 161 -8.32 15.55 13.08
CA PHE A 161 -8.22 14.81 11.82
C PHE A 161 -9.29 13.71 11.76
N LEU A 162 -9.44 12.90 12.82
CA LEU A 162 -10.45 11.84 12.88
C LEU A 162 -11.86 12.40 12.73
N ASP A 163 -12.22 13.43 13.49
CA ASP A 163 -13.57 14.02 13.43
C ASP A 163 -13.89 14.55 12.03
N SER A 164 -12.89 15.11 11.34
CA SER A 164 -13.05 15.65 9.99
C SER A 164 -13.07 14.62 8.87
N ARG A 165 -12.70 13.37 9.15
CA ARG A 165 -12.54 12.30 8.14
C ARG A 165 -13.29 11.03 8.51
N LYS A 166 -13.95 10.95 9.65
CA LYS A 166 -14.72 9.76 10.04
C LYS A 166 -15.79 9.50 8.98
N HIS A 167 -15.84 8.26 8.49
CA HIS A 167 -16.89 7.85 7.57
C HIS A 167 -18.20 7.62 8.33
N ASP A 168 -19.35 7.89 7.72
CA ASP A 168 -20.65 7.71 8.40
C ASP A 168 -20.95 6.23 8.66
N ASP A 169 -20.69 5.37 7.68
CA ASP A 169 -20.79 3.93 7.84
C ASP A 169 -19.53 3.36 8.51
N GLN A 170 -19.74 2.76 9.68
CA GLN A 170 -18.73 2.10 10.52
C GLN A 170 -19.05 0.61 10.75
N GLU A 171 -19.95 0.02 9.95
CA GLU A 171 -20.45 -1.33 10.19
C GLU A 171 -20.29 -2.24 8.98
N THR A 172 -20.58 -1.73 7.79
CA THR A 172 -20.55 -2.51 6.54
C THR A 172 -19.14 -2.95 6.23
N ARG A 173 -18.89 -4.20 5.84
CA ARG A 173 -17.55 -4.66 5.46
C ARG A 173 -17.19 -4.29 4.03
N THR A 174 -15.91 -4.01 3.82
CA THR A 174 -15.40 -3.75 2.47
C THR A 174 -15.40 -5.05 1.68
N VAL A 175 -16.00 -5.04 0.50
CA VAL A 175 -15.84 -6.11 -0.48
C VAL A 175 -14.57 -5.83 -1.27
N VAL A 176 -13.53 -6.62 -1.03
CA VAL A 176 -12.25 -6.47 -1.74
C VAL A 176 -12.39 -6.99 -3.17
N SER A 177 -11.85 -6.25 -4.13
CA SER A 177 -11.79 -6.68 -5.53
C SER A 177 -10.71 -7.75 -5.69
N ASN A 178 -11.03 -8.83 -6.39
CA ASN A 178 -10.00 -9.76 -6.85
C ASN A 178 -9.30 -9.19 -8.09
N HIS A 179 -8.26 -8.38 -7.88
CA HIS A 179 -7.35 -8.02 -8.95
C HIS A 179 -6.29 -9.11 -9.07
N GLU A 180 -6.41 -9.97 -10.07
CA GLU A 180 -5.23 -10.71 -10.51
C GLU A 180 -4.16 -9.68 -10.87
N GLN A 181 -2.99 -9.75 -10.23
CA GLN A 181 -1.83 -8.98 -10.67
C GLN A 181 -1.51 -9.43 -12.10
N VAL A 182 -1.97 -8.66 -13.08
CA VAL A 182 -1.66 -8.90 -14.48
C VAL A 182 -0.20 -8.52 -14.69
N SER A 183 0.70 -9.45 -14.37
CA SER A 183 2.05 -9.39 -14.91
C SER A 183 1.91 -9.54 -16.42
N ALA A 184 2.48 -8.60 -17.18
CA ALA A 184 2.56 -8.76 -18.63
C ALA A 184 3.27 -10.09 -18.88
N LYS A 185 2.61 -11.02 -19.57
CA LYS A 185 3.25 -12.27 -19.98
C LYS A 185 4.41 -11.90 -20.89
N GLU A 186 5.64 -12.12 -20.42
CA GLU A 186 6.84 -11.91 -21.22
C GLU A 186 6.75 -12.76 -22.49
N LYS A 187 6.94 -12.11 -23.64
CA LYS A 187 7.26 -12.84 -24.87
C LYS A 187 8.70 -13.37 -24.75
N PRO A 188 9.09 -14.42 -25.48
CA PRO A 188 10.49 -14.77 -25.62
C PRO A 188 11.34 -13.56 -26.02
N ASP A 189 12.53 -13.42 -25.43
CA ASP A 189 13.42 -12.28 -25.70
C ASP A 189 13.73 -12.14 -27.20
N GLY A 190 13.82 -13.25 -27.93
CA GLY A 190 14.03 -13.26 -29.39
C GLY A 190 12.86 -12.75 -30.25
N ASP A 191 11.68 -12.58 -29.66
CA ASP A 191 10.49 -12.01 -30.32
C ASP A 191 10.39 -10.48 -30.11
N ILE A 192 11.33 -9.88 -29.38
CA ILE A 192 11.39 -8.44 -29.15
C ILE A 192 12.33 -7.80 -30.17
N ASP A 193 11.92 -6.66 -30.74
CA ASP A 193 12.82 -5.82 -31.54
C ASP A 193 13.81 -5.08 -30.63
N GLU A 194 14.86 -5.78 -30.23
CA GLU A 194 15.91 -5.28 -29.34
C GLU A 194 16.54 -4.00 -29.89
N LYS A 195 16.78 -3.92 -31.21
CA LYS A 195 17.39 -2.73 -31.82
C LYS A 195 16.51 -1.50 -31.68
N ALA A 196 15.21 -1.63 -31.93
CA ALA A 196 14.26 -0.54 -31.75
C ALA A 196 14.13 -0.15 -30.28
N LEU A 197 14.08 -1.12 -29.37
CA LEU A 197 14.06 -0.87 -27.92
C LEU A 197 15.27 -0.04 -27.47
N LEU A 198 16.48 -0.41 -27.88
CA LEU A 198 17.71 0.26 -27.47
C LEU A 198 17.86 1.64 -28.11
N ALA A 199 17.42 1.82 -29.36
CA ALA A 199 17.40 3.12 -30.01
C ALA A 199 16.44 4.08 -29.30
N ASP A 200 15.22 3.64 -28.97
CA ASP A 200 14.27 4.47 -28.21
C ASP A 200 14.74 4.73 -26.77
N TRP A 201 15.41 3.76 -26.14
CA TRP A 201 15.99 3.95 -24.80
C TRP A 201 17.05 5.06 -24.80
N ALA A 202 17.91 5.10 -25.83
CA ALA A 202 18.95 6.13 -25.96
C ALA A 202 18.39 7.56 -25.96
N GLU A 203 17.15 7.74 -26.40
CA GLU A 203 16.48 9.03 -26.53
C GLU A 203 15.65 9.44 -25.31
N LEU A 204 15.62 8.62 -24.25
CA LEU A 204 14.89 8.97 -23.02
C LEU A 204 15.50 10.20 -22.35
N LYS A 205 14.64 11.15 -21.97
CA LYS A 205 15.04 12.41 -21.33
C LYS A 205 14.73 12.43 -19.85
N ASP A 206 13.70 11.70 -19.44
CA ASP A 206 13.24 11.63 -18.07
C ASP A 206 12.98 10.19 -17.63
N THR A 207 13.20 9.91 -16.33
CA THR A 207 12.94 8.58 -15.75
C THR A 207 11.49 8.12 -15.87
N HIS A 208 10.53 9.05 -15.91
CA HIS A 208 9.10 8.75 -16.09
C HIS A 208 8.82 8.23 -17.51
N ASP A 209 9.65 8.58 -18.50
CA ASP A 209 9.50 8.12 -19.89
C ASP A 209 9.74 6.62 -20.04
N PHE A 210 10.50 6.02 -19.11
CA PHE A 210 10.83 4.60 -19.14
C PHE A 210 9.57 3.72 -19.09
N HIS A 211 8.51 4.13 -18.40
CA HIS A 211 7.25 3.39 -18.37
C HIS A 211 6.57 3.33 -19.75
N PHE A 212 6.66 4.40 -20.53
CA PHE A 212 6.14 4.44 -21.90
C PHE A 212 6.99 3.60 -22.85
N LEU A 213 8.32 3.59 -22.67
CA LEU A 213 9.22 2.71 -23.41
C LEU A 213 8.82 1.24 -23.22
N LEU A 214 8.64 0.78 -21.97
CA LEU A 214 8.24 -0.59 -21.66
C LEU A 214 6.92 -0.97 -22.33
N ARG A 215 5.91 -0.08 -22.27
CA ARG A 215 4.60 -0.30 -22.91
C ARG A 215 4.70 -0.35 -24.44
N LYS A 216 5.45 0.56 -25.06
CA LYS A 216 5.65 0.62 -26.52
C LYS A 216 6.22 -0.70 -27.04
N HIS A 217 7.22 -1.23 -26.35
CA HIS A 217 7.91 -2.47 -26.73
C HIS A 217 7.27 -3.73 -26.15
N GLN A 218 6.20 -3.60 -25.35
CA GLN A 218 5.49 -4.71 -24.70
C GLN A 218 6.41 -5.63 -23.90
N VAL A 219 7.42 -5.05 -23.25
CA VAL A 219 8.40 -5.75 -22.42
C VAL A 219 8.14 -5.46 -20.95
N THR A 220 8.44 -6.43 -20.08
CA THR A 220 8.54 -6.14 -18.65
C THR A 220 9.80 -5.33 -18.36
N ARG A 221 9.87 -4.75 -17.16
CA ARG A 221 11.07 -4.05 -16.70
C ARG A 221 12.30 -4.97 -16.73
N THR A 222 12.19 -6.19 -16.20
CA THR A 222 13.31 -7.13 -16.15
C THR A 222 13.73 -7.61 -17.53
N GLN A 223 12.80 -7.85 -18.44
CA GLN A 223 13.11 -8.19 -19.82
C GLN A 223 13.84 -7.07 -20.53
N ALA A 224 13.35 -5.83 -20.41
CA ALA A 224 14.03 -4.66 -20.98
C ALA A 224 15.46 -4.53 -20.42
N LEU A 225 15.64 -4.73 -19.11
CA LEU A 225 16.96 -4.67 -18.49
C LEU A 225 17.91 -5.77 -19.03
N ARG A 226 17.43 -6.98 -19.31
CA ARG A 226 18.24 -8.06 -19.92
C ARG A 226 18.63 -7.73 -21.35
N LEU A 227 17.67 -7.27 -22.15
CA LEU A 227 17.88 -6.88 -23.55
C LEU A 227 18.81 -5.65 -23.70
N ALA A 228 18.94 -4.84 -22.66
CA ALA A 228 19.83 -3.68 -22.61
C ALA A 228 21.19 -3.95 -21.95
N GLU A 229 21.49 -5.21 -21.62
CA GLU A 229 22.74 -5.57 -20.94
C GLU A 229 23.95 -5.31 -21.84
N GLY A 230 24.97 -4.66 -21.27
CA GLY A 230 26.18 -4.27 -21.99
C GLY A 230 26.10 -2.89 -22.67
N GLN A 231 24.90 -2.30 -22.77
CA GLN A 231 24.72 -0.95 -23.33
C GLN A 231 24.22 0.05 -22.28
N PHE A 232 23.05 -0.21 -21.67
CA PHE A 232 22.47 0.68 -20.66
C PHE A 232 22.42 0.05 -19.27
N THR A 233 22.56 -1.27 -19.19
CA THR A 233 22.45 -2.03 -17.95
C THR A 233 23.61 -2.98 -17.80
N ARG A 234 23.86 -3.40 -16.56
CA ARG A 234 24.79 -4.48 -16.23
C ARG A 234 24.26 -5.22 -15.03
N ARG A 235 24.25 -6.56 -15.06
CA ARG A 235 23.96 -7.33 -13.85
C ARG A 235 25.07 -7.14 -12.82
N VAL A 236 24.69 -6.89 -11.58
CA VAL A 236 25.61 -6.89 -10.44
C VAL A 236 25.51 -8.24 -9.72
N THR A 237 26.65 -8.76 -9.28
CA THR A 237 26.68 -9.98 -8.45
C THR A 237 26.05 -9.68 -7.09
N SER A 238 25.28 -10.64 -6.59
CA SER A 238 24.75 -10.65 -5.23
C SER A 238 25.85 -10.65 -4.17
#